data_AF-A0A6P3WPS6-F1
#
_entry.id   AF-A0A6P3WPS6-F1
#
_cell.length_a   1.000
_cell.length_b   1.000
_cell.length_c   1.000
_cell.angle_alpha   90.00
_cell.angle_beta   90.00
_cell.angle_gamma   90.00
#
_symmetry.space_group_name_H-M   'P 1'
#
loop_
_entity.id
_entity.type
_entity.pdbx_description
1 polymer ?
#
loop_
_entity_poly.entity_id
_entity_poly.type
_entity_poly.pdbx_seq_one_letter_code
_entity_poly.pdbx_strand_id
1 'polypeptide(L)'
;MEHPEERYYKLNRFFLMASGLWPYQKARDALVMRVLITVVELSTMLVEVTSILTSEITIDYLVDLLPILIPVLGSLIHLHTHIIQMDKLKEMFNHMWEDWKLQMTNDEVKIMHKYAEISRFSYLEVS
;
A
#
# COMPACT_ATOMS: atom_id res chain seq x y z
N MET A 1 13.46 -20.19 15.02
CA MET A 1 12.14 -20.85 15.02
C MET A 1 11.31 -20.12 13.98
N GLU A 2 11.03 -20.75 12.85
CA GLU A 2 10.12 -20.18 11.84
C GLU A 2 8.71 -20.20 12.44
N HIS A 3 8.19 -19.01 12.69
CA HIS A 3 6.81 -18.81 13.10
C HIS A 3 5.89 -19.27 11.95
N PRO A 4 4.89 -20.15 12.16
CA PRO A 4 3.96 -20.67 11.12
C PRO A 4 3.11 -19.60 10.42
N GLU A 5 3.34 -18.35 10.80
CA GLU A 5 2.63 -17.10 10.62
C GLU A 5 3.10 -16.38 9.35
N GLU A 6 4.35 -16.62 8.94
CA GLU A 6 4.92 -16.06 7.71
C GLU A 6 4.30 -16.63 6.43
N ARG A 7 3.63 -17.78 6.49
CA ARG A 7 3.09 -18.43 5.30
C ARG A 7 1.76 -17.82 4.84
N TYR A 8 0.92 -17.36 5.78
CA TYR A 8 -0.44 -16.89 5.47
C TYR A 8 -0.48 -15.43 5.03
N TYR A 9 0.38 -14.59 5.62
CA TYR A 9 0.42 -13.16 5.33
C TYR A 9 1.48 -12.77 4.32
N LYS A 10 2.19 -13.73 3.71
CA LYS A 10 3.31 -13.46 2.79
C LYS A 10 2.93 -12.52 1.63
N LEU A 11 1.74 -12.72 1.05
CA LEU A 11 1.21 -11.86 -0.02
C LEU A 11 0.85 -10.47 0.50
N ASN A 12 0.06 -10.39 1.57
CA ASN A 12 -0.35 -9.10 2.13
C ASN A 12 0.86 -8.30 2.64
N ARG A 13 1.81 -8.99 3.29
CA ARG A 13 3.11 -8.46 3.71
C ARG A 13 3.95 -8.01 2.52
N PHE A 14 3.96 -8.75 1.42
CA PHE A 14 4.67 -8.36 0.21
C PHE A 14 4.09 -7.07 -0.38
N PHE A 15 2.77 -6.97 -0.54
CA PHE A 15 2.11 -5.75 -1.02
C PHE A 15 2.35 -4.55 -0.09
N LEU A 16 2.24 -4.76 1.23
CA LEU A 16 2.51 -3.72 2.23
C LEU A 16 4.00 -3.35 2.27
N MET A 17 4.93 -4.28 2.04
CA MET A 17 6.36 -3.99 1.95
C MET A 17 6.73 -3.25 0.66
N ALA A 18 6.15 -3.64 -0.47
CA ALA A 18 6.37 -3.01 -1.77
C ALA A 18 5.86 -1.57 -1.79
N SER A 19 4.76 -1.29 -1.08
CA SER A 19 4.23 0.06 -0.91
C SER A 19 4.92 0.86 0.20
N GLY A 20 5.86 0.25 0.96
CA GLY A 20 6.52 0.90 2.09
C GLY A 20 5.63 1.13 3.32
N LEU A 21 4.45 0.49 3.34
CA LEU A 21 3.38 0.64 4.31
C LEU A 21 3.43 -0.41 5.43
N TRP A 22 4.37 -1.35 5.37
CA TRP A 22 4.44 -2.42 6.36
C TRP A 22 4.94 -1.89 7.73
N PRO A 23 4.15 -2.01 8.80
CA PRO A 23 4.44 -1.37 10.09
C PRO A 23 5.66 -1.97 10.81
N TYR A 24 6.03 -3.21 10.47
CA TYR A 24 7.20 -3.92 11.01
C TYR A 24 8.36 -4.01 10.03
N GLN A 25 8.36 -3.20 8.96
CA GLN A 25 9.47 -3.16 8.01
C GLN A 25 10.65 -2.46 8.66
N LYS A 26 11.89 -2.80 8.26
CA LYS A 26 13.05 -2.03 8.71
C LYS A 26 12.81 -0.58 8.31
N ALA A 27 12.93 0.34 9.27
CA ALA A 27 12.63 1.76 9.06
C ALA A 27 13.35 2.34 7.83
N ARG A 28 14.54 1.81 7.51
CA ARG A 28 15.30 2.15 6.30
C ARG A 28 14.60 1.76 5.01
N ASP A 29 14.07 0.54 4.90
CA ASP A 29 13.45 0.07 3.65
C ASP A 29 12.13 0.79 3.40
N ALA A 30 11.34 1.04 4.45
CA ALA A 30 10.12 1.85 4.36
C ALA A 30 10.42 3.32 4.02
N LEU A 31 11.53 3.88 4.54
CA LEU A 31 11.98 5.22 4.18
C LEU A 31 12.41 5.27 2.70
N VAL A 32 13.17 4.28 2.22
CA VAL A 32 13.59 4.21 0.80
C VAL A 32 12.38 4.13 -0.13
N MET A 33 11.40 3.27 0.17
CA MET A 33 10.18 3.18 -0.66
C MET A 33 9.39 4.49 -0.67
N ARG A 34 9.20 5.11 0.50
CA ARG A 34 8.54 6.42 0.57
C ARG A 34 9.28 7.49 -0.21
N VAL A 35 10.61 7.56 -0.07
CA VAL A 35 11.45 8.51 -0.83
C VAL A 35 11.33 8.26 -2.33
N LEU A 36 11.37 6.99 -2.78
CA LEU A 36 11.20 6.65 -4.20
C LEU A 36 9.85 7.12 -4.73
N ILE A 37 8.75 6.84 -4.02
CA ILE A 37 7.41 7.27 -4.40
C ILE A 37 7.35 8.80 -4.48
N THR A 38 7.85 9.51 -3.45
CA THR A 38 7.87 10.97 -3.44
C THR A 38 8.72 11.55 -4.58
N VAL A 39 9.87 10.94 -4.90
CA VAL A 39 10.71 11.39 -6.02
C VAL A 39 9.98 11.23 -7.36
N VAL A 40 9.28 10.11 -7.56
CA VAL A 40 8.48 9.90 -8.77
C VAL A 40 7.37 10.94 -8.86
N GLU A 41 6.61 11.16 -7.78
CA GLU A 41 5.56 12.18 -7.74
C GLU A 41 6.08 13.60 -8.02
N LEU A 42 7.21 13.98 -7.41
CA LEU A 42 7.86 15.26 -7.66
C LEU A 42 8.30 15.41 -9.11
N SER A 43 8.81 14.33 -9.72
CA SER A 43 9.19 14.35 -11.14
C SER A 43 7.99 14.58 -12.06
N THR A 44 6.85 13.95 -11.77
CA THR A 44 5.60 14.15 -12.52
C THR A 44 5.09 15.58 -12.36
N MET A 45 5.07 16.11 -11.14
CA MET A 45 4.72 17.51 -10.85
C MET A 45 5.58 18.50 -11.62
N LEU A 46 6.89 18.27 -11.70
CA LEU A 46 7.80 19.14 -12.47
C LEU A 46 7.46 19.13 -13.96
N VAL A 47 7.19 17.95 -14.54
CA VAL A 47 6.79 17.83 -15.94
C VAL A 47 5.47 18.58 -16.19
N GLU A 48 4.48 18.42 -15.32
CA GLU A 48 3.20 19.15 -15.41
C GLU A 48 3.40 20.67 -15.37
N VAL A 49 4.18 21.18 -14.41
CA VAL A 49 4.44 22.63 -14.27
C VAL A 49 5.17 23.18 -15.50
N THR A 50 6.19 22.48 -16.00
CA THR A 50 6.91 22.91 -17.20
C THR A 50 6.00 22.92 -18.42
N SER A 51 5.14 21.91 -18.57
CA SER A 51 4.17 21.81 -19.66
C SER A 51 3.14 22.94 -19.62
N ILE A 52 2.67 23.35 -18.43
CA ILE A 52 1.76 24.49 -18.26
C ILE A 52 2.45 25.81 -18.63
N LEU A 53 3.71 25.99 -18.24
CA LEU A 53 4.45 27.22 -18.51
C LEU A 53 4.77 27.42 -20.00
N THR A 54 4.96 26.34 -20.75
CA THR A 54 5.29 26.39 -22.19
C THR A 54 4.08 26.43 -23.11
N SER A 55 2.89 26.11 -22.61
CA SER A 55 1.67 25.94 -23.44
C SER A 55 0.72 27.12 -23.29
N GLU A 56 0.05 27.49 -24.38
CA GLU A 56 -1.09 28.40 -24.30
C GLU A 56 -2.27 27.68 -23.65
N ILE A 57 -2.75 28.18 -22.51
CA ILE A 57 -3.80 27.54 -21.70
C ILE A 57 -5.10 27.49 -22.51
N THR A 58 -5.35 26.34 -23.14
CA THR A 58 -6.53 26.04 -23.96
C THR A 58 -7.35 24.94 -23.28
N ILE A 59 -8.65 24.86 -23.57
CA ILE A 59 -9.53 23.83 -23.00
C ILE A 59 -9.04 22.42 -23.36
N ASP A 60 -8.57 22.21 -24.59
CA ASP A 60 -8.03 20.91 -25.02
C ASP A 60 -6.81 20.48 -24.20
N TYR A 61 -5.92 21.44 -23.87
CA TYR A 61 -4.77 21.19 -23.01
C TYR A 61 -5.17 20.82 -21.57
N LEU A 62 -6.24 21.43 -21.04
CA LEU A 62 -6.77 21.06 -19.72
C LEU A 62 -7.34 19.64 -19.73
N VAL A 63 -8.02 19.23 -20.81
CA VAL A 63 -8.56 17.87 -20.96
C VAL A 63 -7.45 16.83 -20.98
N ASP A 64 -6.32 17.13 -21.62
CA ASP A 64 -5.14 16.23 -21.65
C ASP A 64 -4.40 16.18 -20.31
N LEU A 65 -4.51 17.21 -19.47
CA LEU A 65 -3.83 17.32 -18.18
C LEU A 65 -4.61 16.63 -17.04
N LEU A 66 -5.94 16.61 -17.10
CA LEU A 66 -6.81 16.01 -16.08
C LEU A 66 -6.45 14.54 -15.72
N PRO A 67 -6.15 13.64 -16.69
CA PRO A 67 -5.77 12.27 -16.39
C PRO A 67 -4.48 12.12 -15.58
N ILE A 68 -3.63 13.16 -15.54
CA ILE A 68 -2.35 13.15 -14.83
C ILE A 68 -2.53 13.82 -13.45
N LEU A 69 -3.25 14.95 -13.39
CA LEU A 69 -3.52 15.67 -12.14
C LEU A 69 -4.33 14.86 -11.13
N ILE A 70 -5.35 14.12 -11.59
CA ILE A 70 -6.24 13.35 -10.70
C ILE A 70 -5.45 12.28 -9.91
N PRO A 71 -4.63 11.41 -10.56
CA PRO A 71 -3.76 10.49 -9.85
C PRO A 71 -2.78 11.16 -8.90
N VAL A 72 -2.15 12.27 -9.29
CA VAL A 72 -1.14 12.97 -8.47
C VAL A 72 -1.77 13.53 -7.19
N LEU A 73 -2.94 14.18 -7.31
CA LEU A 73 -3.66 14.66 -6.13
C LEU A 73 -4.18 13.51 -5.27
N GLY A 74 -4.70 12.46 -5.90
CA GLY A 74 -5.17 11.26 -5.21
C GLY A 74 -4.07 10.55 -4.43
N SER A 75 -2.87 10.44 -5.01
CA SER A 75 -1.74 9.78 -4.37
C SER A 75 -1.15 10.60 -3.22
N LEU A 76 -1.09 11.93 -3.34
CA LEU A 76 -0.70 12.82 -2.25
C LEU A 76 -1.64 12.74 -1.04
N ILE A 77 -2.96 12.74 -1.28
CA ILE A 77 -3.96 12.56 -0.24
C ILE A 77 -3.81 11.18 0.38
N HIS A 78 -3.68 10.14 -0.44
CA HIS A 78 -3.50 8.77 0.02
C HIS A 78 -2.26 8.64 0.92
N LEU A 79 -1.12 9.19 0.52
CA LEU A 79 0.10 9.21 1.32
C LEU A 79 -0.10 9.89 2.68
N HIS A 80 -0.72 11.07 2.71
CA HIS A 80 -0.97 11.80 3.97
C HIS A 80 -1.93 11.04 4.89
N THR A 81 -3.06 10.60 4.35
CA THR A 81 -4.04 9.80 5.10
C THR A 81 -3.42 8.53 5.63
N HIS A 82 -2.57 7.88 4.82
CA HIS A 82 -1.87 6.67 5.22
C HIS A 82 -0.85 6.92 6.33
N ILE A 83 -0.05 7.99 6.26
CA ILE A 83 0.89 8.37 7.32
C ILE A 83 0.14 8.55 8.65
N ILE A 84 -1.00 9.23 8.63
CA ILE A 84 -1.84 9.45 9.82
C ILE A 84 -2.45 8.13 10.33
N GLN A 85 -2.91 7.27 9.42
CA GLN A 85 -3.55 6.00 9.78
C GLN A 85 -2.55 4.89 10.11
N MET A 86 -1.25 5.08 9.84
CA MET A 86 -0.22 4.08 10.07
C MET A 86 -0.16 3.66 11.55
N ASP A 87 -0.34 4.61 12.48
CA ASP A 87 -0.37 4.32 13.91
C ASP A 87 -1.56 3.43 14.28
N LYS A 88 -2.74 3.72 13.72
CA LYS A 88 -3.96 2.91 13.91
C LYS A 88 -3.82 1.52 13.28
N LEU A 89 -3.18 1.44 12.11
CA LEU A 89 -2.89 0.15 11.47
C LEU A 89 -1.96 -0.70 12.34
N LYS A 90 -0.94 -0.07 12.93
CA LYS A 90 0.00 -0.71 13.85
C LYS A 90 -0.68 -1.20 15.12
N GLU A 91 -1.56 -0.39 15.70
CA GLU A 91 -2.38 -0.76 16.86
C GLU A 91 -3.29 -1.95 16.54
N MET A 92 -3.96 -1.92 15.38
CA MET A 92 -4.81 -3.03 14.92
C MET A 92 -4.01 -4.33 14.75
N PHE A 93 -2.82 -4.26 14.15
CA PHE A 93 -1.93 -5.42 14.06
C PHE A 93 -1.49 -5.93 15.44
N ASN A 94 -1.24 -5.03 16.40
CA ASN A 94 -0.85 -5.41 17.74
C ASN A 94 -1.98 -6.13 18.50
N HIS A 95 -3.22 -5.63 18.37
CA HIS A 95 -4.40 -6.33 18.92
C HIS A 95 -4.61 -7.69 18.29
N MET A 96 -4.53 -7.77 16.95
CA MET A 96 -4.65 -9.03 16.24
C MET A 96 -3.60 -10.05 16.68
N TRP A 97 -2.39 -9.59 17.01
CA TRP A 97 -1.31 -10.41 17.55
C TRP A 97 -1.59 -10.90 18.97
N GLU A 98 -2.07 -10.02 19.85
CA GLU A 98 -2.43 -10.36 21.23
C GLU A 98 -3.60 -11.35 21.28
N ASP A 99 -4.62 -11.14 20.45
CA ASP A 99 -5.77 -12.04 20.32
C ASP A 99 -5.33 -13.42 19.82
N TRP A 100 -4.48 -13.49 18.80
CA TRP A 100 -3.94 -14.76 18.33
C TRP A 100 -3.12 -15.51 19.38
N LYS A 101 -2.30 -14.78 20.14
CA LYS A 101 -1.50 -15.39 21.21
C LYS A 101 -2.39 -16.02 22.29
N LEU A 102 -3.61 -15.49 22.48
CA LEU A 102 -4.56 -15.97 23.47
C LEU A 102 -5.51 -17.05 22.95
N GLN A 103 -5.86 -17.05 21.65
CA GLN A 103 -6.99 -17.82 21.12
C GLN A 103 -6.66 -18.96 20.17
N MET A 104 -5.40 -19.16 19.75
CA MET A 104 -5.05 -20.12 18.70
C MET A 104 -5.50 -21.56 18.98
N THR A 105 -6.73 -21.86 18.59
CA THR A 105 -7.40 -23.14 18.73
C THR A 105 -7.38 -23.82 17.35
N ASN A 106 -7.31 -25.15 17.31
CA ASN A 106 -7.23 -25.90 16.05
C ASN A 106 -8.33 -25.54 15.03
N ASP A 107 -9.50 -25.10 15.49
CA ASP A 107 -10.61 -24.68 14.64
C ASP A 107 -10.38 -23.32 13.96
N GLU A 108 -9.80 -22.34 14.66
CA GLU A 108 -9.47 -21.03 14.08
C GLU A 108 -8.39 -21.14 13.01
N VAL A 109 -7.39 -22.01 13.23
CA VAL A 109 -6.35 -22.33 12.23
C VAL A 109 -6.99 -22.91 10.96
N LYS A 110 -8.03 -23.73 11.11
CA LYS A 110 -8.76 -24.35 9.99
C LYS A 110 -9.58 -23.33 9.18
N ILE A 111 -10.18 -22.35 9.85
CA ILE A 111 -10.91 -21.25 9.21
C ILE A 111 -9.94 -20.34 8.44
N MET A 112 -8.80 -20.01 9.03
CA MET A 112 -7.73 -19.26 8.35
C MET A 112 -7.24 -19.97 7.09
N HIS A 113 -7.03 -21.29 7.17
CA HIS A 113 -6.64 -22.10 6.03
C HIS A 113 -7.65 -22.01 4.88
N LYS A 114 -8.94 -22.08 5.21
CA LYS A 114 -10.03 -21.98 4.23
C LYS A 114 -10.04 -20.60 3.54
N TYR A 115 -9.92 -19.52 4.29
CA TYR A 115 -9.87 -18.16 3.70
C TYR A 115 -8.59 -17.89 2.92
N ALA A 116 -7.45 -18.43 3.34
CA ALA A 116 -6.19 -18.33 2.62
C ALA A 116 -6.20 -19.12 1.30
N GLU A 117 -6.89 -20.28 1.24
CA GLU A 117 -7.11 -21.00 -0.01
C GLU A 117 -8.05 -20.27 -0.95
N ILE A 118 -9.16 -19.72 -0.43
CA ILE A 118 -10.12 -18.96 -1.24
C ILE A 118 -9.43 -17.75 -1.87
N SER A 119 -8.65 -16.98 -1.09
CA SER A 119 -7.93 -15.83 -1.64
C SER A 119 -6.90 -16.24 -2.69
N ARG A 120 -6.18 -17.35 -2.50
CA ARG A 120 -5.23 -17.89 -3.49
C ARG A 120 -5.91 -18.35 -4.79
N PHE A 121 -7.12 -18.89 -4.71
CA PHE A 121 -7.90 -19.29 -5.88
C PHE A 121 -8.40 -18.09 -6.68
N SER A 122 -8.85 -17.03 -6.01
CA SER A 122 -9.31 -15.80 -6.68
C SER A 122 -8.20 -15.13 -7.51
N TYR A 123 -6.92 -15.28 -7.14
CA TYR A 123 -5.79 -14.77 -7.93
C TYR A 123 -5.50 -15.59 -9.20
N LEU A 124 -5.87 -16.88 -9.23
CA LEU A 124 -5.66 -17.75 -10.40
C LEU A 124 -6.80 -17.69 -11.42
N GLU A 125 -7.96 -17.19 -11.01
CA GLU A 125 -9.14 -17.07 -11.87
C GLU A 125 -9.17 -15.73 -12.65
N VAL A 126 -8.26 -14.80 -12.33
CA VAL A 126 -8.14 -13.47 -12.93
C VAL A 126 -6.84 -13.31 -13.77
N SER A 127 -6.01 -14.36 -13.89
CA SER A 127 -4.83 -14.40 -14.78
C SER A 127 -5.07 -15.28 -16.00
#